data_AF-A0A7J9HC28-F1
#
_entry.id   AF-A0A7J9HC28-F1
#
_cell.length_a   1.000
_cell.length_b   1.000
_cell.length_c   1.000
_cell.angle_alpha   90.00
_cell.angle_beta   90.00
_cell.angle_gamma   90.00
#
_symmetry.space_group_name_H-M   'P 1'
#
loop_
_entity.id
_entity.type
_entity.pdbx_description
1 polymer ?
#
loop_
_entity_poly.entity_id
_entity_poly.type
_entity_poly.pdbx_seq_one_letter_code
_entity_poly.pdbx_strand_id
1 'polypeptide(L)'
;MDVDQWFLPTPSPVKAAIFESFARQNMGEFEIDVTHSIQQFVRSNYGFPIDSNTAFIYSDCLQALFSKLVLCCVHEGGTLCFPAGSNGNHVSAAKFLKANIVSIPTNSEEGFKLTEKTLNKTLETVKNPWVYISGPTINPTGLIYSNKQMENILTACAKFGARVVIDTSFSGLEFDFDGWGGWNLEGFLPKLSSSGNPAFCVSLLGGLSLKLLSGAVEFGFVALNQPFLIDTFHSYPGLSKPHSTEKYAIKKLLALREQKGGMLDIVKEQIRNLEVRTKRLKEVTSSSPSILMRSLILSTTYNLASLIKA
;
A
#
# COMPACT_ATOMS: atom_id res chain seq x y z
N MET A 1 -16.81 8.61 -10.03
CA MET A 1 -15.71 7.62 -10.18
C MET A 1 -15.19 7.38 -8.77
N ASP A 2 -16.04 6.85 -7.89
CA ASP A 2 -15.91 7.14 -6.45
C ASP A 2 -15.37 5.95 -5.66
N VAL A 3 -14.88 4.92 -6.35
CA VAL A 3 -14.40 3.68 -5.71
C VAL A 3 -13.09 3.25 -6.34
N ASP A 4 -12.09 2.99 -5.48
CA ASP A 4 -10.77 2.42 -5.81
C ASP A 4 -10.90 0.93 -6.16
N GLN A 5 -11.75 0.60 -7.15
CA GLN A 5 -12.06 -0.76 -7.56
C GLN A 5 -11.52 -1.10 -8.95
N TRP A 6 -11.18 -2.37 -9.12
CA TRP A 6 -10.72 -2.91 -10.38
C TRP A 6 -11.90 -3.30 -11.27
N PHE A 7 -12.16 -2.51 -12.32
CA PHE A 7 -13.28 -2.72 -13.25
C PHE A 7 -12.89 -3.47 -14.54
N LEU A 8 -11.65 -3.95 -14.66
CA LEU A 8 -11.26 -4.77 -15.82
C LEU A 8 -11.67 -6.23 -15.58
N PRO A 9 -11.97 -7.00 -16.65
CA PRO A 9 -12.37 -8.39 -16.51
C PRO A 9 -11.32 -9.21 -15.76
N THR A 10 -11.77 -10.00 -14.78
CA THR A 10 -10.90 -10.92 -14.06
C THR A 10 -10.32 -11.96 -15.04
N PRO A 11 -8.98 -12.12 -15.12
CA PRO A 11 -8.36 -13.07 -16.02
C PRO A 11 -8.75 -14.53 -15.75
N SER A 12 -8.76 -15.37 -16.78
CA SER A 12 -9.10 -16.80 -16.66
C SER A 12 -8.22 -17.56 -15.64
N PRO A 13 -6.90 -17.36 -15.57
CA PRO A 13 -6.08 -18.02 -14.55
C PRO A 13 -6.48 -17.64 -13.11
N VAL A 14 -6.95 -16.40 -12.91
CA VAL A 14 -7.46 -15.93 -11.61
C VAL A 14 -8.76 -16.62 -11.25
N LYS A 15 -9.71 -16.66 -12.20
CA LYS A 15 -10.98 -17.39 -12.02
C LYS A 15 -10.75 -18.87 -11.72
N ALA A 16 -9.81 -19.50 -12.44
CA ALA A 16 -9.47 -20.91 -12.23
C ALA A 16 -8.85 -21.15 -10.85
N ALA A 17 -7.91 -20.30 -10.41
CA ALA A 17 -7.30 -20.41 -9.08
C ALA A 17 -8.33 -20.25 -7.95
N ILE A 18 -9.25 -19.29 -8.09
CA ILE A 18 -10.35 -19.07 -7.14
C ILE A 18 -11.30 -20.28 -7.16
N PHE A 19 -11.75 -20.72 -8.33
CA PHE A 19 -12.67 -21.86 -8.44
C PHE A 19 -12.08 -23.14 -7.84
N GLU A 20 -10.81 -23.42 -8.14
CA GLU A 20 -10.13 -24.58 -7.57
C GLU A 20 -10.01 -24.47 -6.04
N SER A 21 -9.71 -23.28 -5.51
CA SER A 21 -9.62 -23.12 -4.06
C SER A 21 -10.95 -23.37 -3.35
N PHE A 22 -12.08 -23.02 -3.96
CA PHE A 22 -13.41 -23.35 -3.44
C PHE A 22 -13.77 -24.83 -3.60
N ALA A 23 -13.36 -25.47 -4.70
CA ALA A 23 -13.68 -26.88 -4.97
C ALA A 23 -12.84 -27.85 -4.13
N ARG A 24 -11.63 -27.45 -3.73
CA ARG A 24 -10.72 -28.25 -2.92
C ARG A 24 -11.27 -28.41 -1.49
N GLN A 25 -11.23 -29.64 -0.99
CA GLN A 25 -11.48 -29.97 0.42
C GLN A 25 -10.19 -30.44 1.09
N ASN A 26 -10.11 -30.31 2.42
CA ASN A 26 -9.02 -30.83 3.25
C ASN A 26 -7.60 -30.40 2.82
N MET A 27 -7.41 -29.11 2.52
CA MET A 27 -6.10 -28.57 2.17
C MET A 27 -5.10 -28.76 3.31
N GLY A 28 -3.91 -29.30 3.00
CA GLY A 28 -2.83 -29.42 3.97
C GLY A 28 -2.19 -28.07 4.31
N GLU A 29 -1.53 -27.97 5.47
CA GLU A 29 -0.84 -26.74 5.90
C GLU A 29 0.18 -26.24 4.87
N PHE A 30 0.95 -27.15 4.28
CA PHE A 30 1.92 -26.83 3.24
C PHE A 30 1.27 -26.27 1.97
N GLU A 31 -0.02 -26.54 1.70
CA GLU A 31 -0.73 -26.02 0.52
C GLU A 31 -1.26 -24.59 0.75
N ILE A 32 -1.44 -24.20 2.00
CA ILE A 32 -1.97 -22.89 2.40
C ILE A 32 -0.91 -21.98 3.03
N ASP A 33 0.30 -22.49 3.29
CA ASP A 33 1.40 -21.64 3.73
C ASP A 33 1.87 -20.73 2.58
N VAL A 34 1.54 -19.45 2.69
CA VAL A 34 1.88 -18.38 1.75
C VAL A 34 3.20 -17.69 2.09
N THR A 35 3.82 -18.00 3.23
CA THR A 35 4.87 -17.19 3.83
C THR A 35 6.06 -17.02 2.90
N HIS A 36 6.60 -18.14 2.41
CA HIS A 36 7.72 -18.13 1.48
C HIS A 36 7.38 -17.37 0.17
N SER A 37 6.19 -17.61 -0.39
CA SER A 37 5.75 -16.94 -1.64
C SER A 37 5.61 -15.44 -1.47
N ILE A 38 5.09 -14.96 -0.33
CA ILE A 38 4.97 -13.52 -0.04
C ILE A 38 6.35 -12.91 0.25
N GLN A 39 7.23 -13.59 0.98
CA GLN A 39 8.61 -13.11 1.20
C GLN A 39 9.36 -12.95 -0.13
N GLN A 40 9.26 -13.93 -1.03
CA GLN A 40 9.82 -13.84 -2.37
C GLN A 40 9.21 -12.66 -3.14
N PHE A 41 7.88 -12.54 -3.14
CA PHE A 41 7.18 -11.42 -3.78
C PHE A 41 7.68 -10.07 -3.27
N VAL A 42 7.80 -9.90 -1.95
CA VAL A 42 8.22 -8.65 -1.31
C VAL A 42 9.68 -8.31 -1.67
N ARG A 43 10.60 -9.28 -1.65
CA ARG A 43 11.99 -9.07 -2.10
C ARG A 43 12.05 -8.73 -3.58
N SER A 44 11.38 -9.49 -4.44
CA SER A 44 11.47 -9.29 -5.89
C SER A 44 10.84 -7.98 -6.37
N ASN A 45 9.78 -7.48 -5.70
CA ASN A 45 9.09 -6.26 -6.15
C ASN A 45 9.61 -4.98 -5.50
N TYR A 46 10.14 -5.06 -4.27
CA TYR A 46 10.52 -3.86 -3.51
C TYR A 46 11.96 -3.90 -3.01
N GLY A 47 12.64 -5.04 -3.12
CA GLY A 47 13.91 -5.27 -2.46
C GLY A 47 13.80 -5.00 -0.96
N PHE A 48 12.69 -5.32 -0.30
CA PHE A 48 12.57 -5.05 1.14
C PHE A 48 13.43 -6.06 1.92
N PRO A 49 14.26 -5.62 2.89
CA PRO A 49 15.12 -6.52 3.65
C PRO A 49 14.27 -7.44 4.54
N ILE A 50 14.52 -8.74 4.43
CA ILE A 50 13.85 -9.78 5.22
C ILE A 50 14.94 -10.61 5.89
N ASP A 51 14.94 -10.61 7.22
CA ASP A 51 15.81 -11.42 8.07
C ASP A 51 15.00 -12.41 8.91
N SER A 52 15.67 -13.16 9.79
CA SER A 52 15.04 -14.13 10.68
C SER A 52 14.07 -13.52 11.71
N ASN A 53 14.18 -12.21 11.97
CA ASN A 53 13.37 -11.50 12.95
C ASN A 53 12.19 -10.78 12.29
N THR A 54 12.10 -10.82 10.96
CA THR A 54 11.04 -10.19 10.20
C THR A 54 9.74 -10.99 10.35
N ALA A 55 8.77 -10.43 11.05
CA ALA A 55 7.44 -11.02 11.19
C ALA A 55 6.54 -10.63 10.01
N PHE A 56 5.89 -11.63 9.42
CA PHE A 56 4.82 -11.42 8.44
C PHE A 56 3.47 -11.74 9.08
N ILE A 57 2.56 -10.77 9.02
CA ILE A 57 1.21 -10.91 9.57
C ILE A 57 0.21 -10.70 8.43
N TYR A 58 -0.76 -11.60 8.34
CA TYR A 58 -1.73 -11.65 7.25
C TYR A 58 -3.15 -11.34 7.72
N SER A 59 -3.92 -10.70 6.85
CA SER A 59 -5.32 -10.34 7.09
C SER A 59 -6.09 -10.43 5.78
N ASP A 60 -7.36 -10.83 5.85
CA ASP A 60 -8.32 -10.66 4.75
C ASP A 60 -8.78 -9.19 4.61
N CYS A 61 -8.38 -8.31 5.53
CA CYS A 61 -8.70 -6.88 5.51
C CYS A 61 -7.43 -6.03 5.68
N LEU A 62 -7.04 -5.32 4.61
CA LEU A 62 -5.88 -4.40 4.63
C LEU A 62 -6.08 -3.25 5.62
N GLN A 63 -7.31 -2.71 5.67
CA GLN A 63 -7.64 -1.61 6.57
C GLN A 63 -7.50 -2.02 8.05
N ALA A 64 -7.77 -3.28 8.39
CA ALA A 64 -7.57 -3.80 9.74
C ALA A 64 -6.08 -3.87 10.12
N LEU A 65 -5.20 -4.26 9.19
CA LEU A 65 -3.74 -4.21 9.39
C LEU A 65 -3.26 -2.78 9.63
N PHE A 66 -3.69 -1.84 8.79
CA PHE A 66 -3.36 -0.43 8.98
C PHE A 66 -3.88 0.11 10.32
N SER A 67 -5.12 -0.20 10.68
CA SER A 67 -5.73 0.23 11.94
C SER A 67 -4.95 -0.27 13.15
N LYS A 68 -4.38 -1.48 13.09
CA LYS A 68 -3.47 -1.98 14.14
C LYS A 68 -2.15 -1.22 14.19
N LEU A 69 -1.55 -0.84 13.06
CA LEU A 69 -0.38 0.03 13.05
C LEU A 69 -0.68 1.39 13.70
N VAL A 70 -1.87 1.94 13.47
CA VAL A 70 -2.33 3.16 14.16
C VAL A 70 -2.43 2.94 15.67
N LEU A 71 -2.97 1.81 16.13
CA LEU A 71 -3.02 1.48 17.56
C LEU A 71 -1.61 1.39 18.17
N CYS A 72 -0.64 0.80 17.47
CA CYS A 72 0.76 0.81 17.89
C CYS A 72 1.31 2.24 18.01
N CYS A 73 0.98 3.13 17.07
CA CYS A 73 1.35 4.53 17.16
C CYS A 73 0.75 5.21 18.41
N VAL A 74 -0.53 4.97 18.69
CA VAL A 74 -1.20 5.53 19.87
C VAL A 74 -0.56 5.00 21.16
N HIS A 75 -0.24 3.71 21.22
CA HIS A 75 0.40 3.07 22.37
C HIS A 75 1.69 3.76 22.80
N GLU A 76 2.53 4.12 21.83
CA GLU A 76 3.83 4.75 22.08
C GLU A 76 3.73 6.29 22.24
N GLY A 77 2.51 6.84 22.28
CA GLY A 77 2.30 8.29 22.29
C GLY A 77 2.85 8.97 21.04
N GLY A 78 2.84 8.26 19.90
CA GLY A 78 3.32 8.74 18.62
C GLY A 78 2.38 9.71 17.93
N THR A 79 2.88 10.36 16.89
CA THR A 79 2.11 11.26 16.03
C THR A 79 2.20 10.78 14.58
N LEU A 80 1.05 10.48 13.97
CA LEU A 80 0.94 10.06 12.58
C LEU A 80 1.02 11.26 11.63
N CYS A 81 2.07 11.27 10.82
CA CYS A 81 2.35 12.26 9.81
C CYS A 81 1.91 11.74 8.43
N PHE A 82 0.91 12.39 7.83
CA PHE A 82 0.44 12.05 6.48
C PHE A 82 0.82 13.16 5.49
N PRO A 83 1.31 12.84 4.28
CA PRO A 83 1.37 13.81 3.18
C PRO A 83 0.01 14.48 2.96
N ALA A 84 -0.02 15.79 2.76
CA ALA A 84 -1.24 16.49 2.38
C ALA A 84 -1.79 15.89 1.06
N GLY A 85 -3.10 15.61 1.02
CA GLY A 85 -3.74 14.93 -0.10
C GLY A 85 -3.63 13.40 -0.10
N SER A 86 -3.14 12.77 0.97
CA SER A 86 -3.18 11.31 1.14
C SER A 86 -4.61 10.74 1.09
N ASN A 87 -4.73 9.43 0.83
CA ASN A 87 -6.01 8.72 0.86
C ASN A 87 -6.78 9.00 2.16
N GLY A 88 -8.02 9.50 2.00
CA GLY A 88 -8.89 9.88 3.10
C GLY A 88 -9.26 8.71 4.02
N ASN A 89 -9.27 7.46 3.55
CA ASN A 89 -9.63 6.30 4.36
C ASN A 89 -8.63 6.05 5.50
N HIS A 90 -7.33 6.12 5.22
CA HIS A 90 -6.30 5.97 6.25
C HIS A 90 -6.30 7.13 7.24
N VAL A 91 -6.49 8.35 6.76
CA VAL A 91 -6.60 9.53 7.62
C VAL A 91 -7.84 9.43 8.51
N SER A 92 -8.99 9.03 7.96
CA SER A 92 -10.24 8.84 8.70
C SER A 92 -10.14 7.70 9.72
N ALA A 93 -9.51 6.58 9.38
CA ALA A 93 -9.27 5.48 10.32
C ALA A 93 -8.37 5.92 11.48
N ALA A 94 -7.32 6.69 11.20
CA ALA A 94 -6.45 7.25 12.24
C ALA A 94 -7.21 8.21 13.17
N LYS A 95 -8.08 9.07 12.62
CA LYS A 95 -8.96 9.96 13.40
C LYS A 95 -9.96 9.17 14.24
N PHE A 96 -10.57 8.13 13.67
CA PHE A 96 -11.52 7.25 14.37
C PHE A 96 -10.87 6.59 15.60
N LEU A 97 -9.61 6.16 15.46
CA LEU A 97 -8.81 5.59 16.55
C LEU A 97 -8.19 6.65 17.48
N LYS A 98 -8.57 7.93 17.33
CA LYS A 98 -8.11 9.06 18.14
C LYS A 98 -6.59 9.24 18.16
N ALA A 99 -5.91 8.87 17.07
CA ALA A 99 -4.49 9.11 16.96
C ALA A 99 -4.18 10.61 16.80
N ASN A 100 -3.03 11.04 17.34
CA ASN A 100 -2.49 12.35 17.03
C ASN A 100 -2.04 12.37 15.57
N ILE A 101 -2.51 13.34 14.79
CA ILE A 101 -2.24 13.42 13.36
C ILE A 101 -1.68 14.80 13.01
N VAL A 102 -0.63 14.81 12.19
CA VAL A 102 -0.07 16.01 11.56
C VAL A 102 -0.07 15.81 10.05
N SER A 103 -0.43 16.86 9.31
CA SER A 103 -0.30 16.86 7.85
C SER A 103 1.08 17.40 7.47
N ILE A 104 1.84 16.64 6.67
CA ILE A 104 3.07 17.09 6.02
C ILE A 104 2.66 17.89 4.77
N PRO A 105 2.96 19.20 4.69
CA PRO A 105 2.59 20.01 3.53
C PRO A 105 3.27 19.50 2.25
N THR A 106 2.49 19.33 1.19
CA THR A 106 2.95 19.03 -0.16
C THR A 106 2.39 20.07 -1.14
N ASN A 107 2.97 20.19 -2.34
CA ASN A 107 2.58 21.21 -3.32
C ASN A 107 2.49 20.62 -4.73
N SER A 108 1.78 21.30 -5.63
CA SER A 108 1.57 20.83 -7.01
C SER A 108 2.84 20.86 -7.87
N GLU A 109 3.79 21.77 -7.59
CA GLU A 109 5.04 21.90 -8.35
C GLU A 109 5.89 20.63 -8.24
N GLU A 110 5.89 20.00 -7.06
CA GLU A 110 6.53 18.72 -6.78
C GLU A 110 5.59 17.51 -6.99
N GLY A 111 4.43 17.71 -7.62
CA GLY A 111 3.43 16.67 -7.86
C GLY A 111 2.81 16.10 -6.58
N PHE A 112 2.75 16.90 -5.52
CA PHE A 112 2.34 16.52 -4.16
C PHE A 112 3.18 15.40 -3.53
N LYS A 113 4.40 15.18 -4.02
CA LYS A 113 5.33 14.22 -3.42
C LYS A 113 5.90 14.73 -2.09
N LEU A 114 6.23 13.79 -1.21
CA LEU A 114 7.11 14.06 -0.08
C LEU A 114 8.50 14.44 -0.58
N THR A 115 9.08 15.46 0.05
CA THR A 115 10.45 15.90 -0.21
C THR A 115 11.21 15.93 1.10
N GLU A 116 12.54 15.80 1.04
CA GLU A 116 13.39 15.90 2.23
C GLU A 116 13.12 17.20 3.01
N LYS A 117 12.96 18.33 2.29
CA LYS A 117 12.69 19.64 2.88
C LYS A 117 11.38 19.67 3.69
N THR A 118 10.30 19.12 3.14
CA THR A 118 8.97 19.13 3.79
C THR A 118 8.92 18.16 4.97
N LEU A 119 9.60 17.01 4.84
CA LEU A 119 9.77 16.04 5.91
C LEU A 119 10.57 16.64 7.07
N ASN A 120 11.79 17.12 6.85
CA ASN A 120 12.63 17.66 7.92
C ASN A 120 11.91 18.75 8.71
N LYS A 121 11.31 19.74 8.02
CA LYS A 121 10.56 20.83 8.65
C LYS A 121 9.40 20.33 9.53
N THR A 122 8.70 19.28 9.10
CA THR A 122 7.58 18.74 9.87
C THR A 122 8.07 17.91 11.05
N LEU A 123 9.03 17.01 10.80
CA LEU A 123 9.54 16.06 11.79
C LEU A 123 10.33 16.75 12.93
N GLU A 124 10.94 17.92 12.69
CA GLU A 124 11.54 18.76 13.74
C GLU A 124 10.53 19.17 14.84
N THR A 125 9.25 19.26 14.49
CA THR A 125 8.20 19.73 15.40
C THR A 125 7.40 18.60 16.06
N VAL A 126 7.69 17.34 15.69
CA VAL A 126 6.88 16.19 16.07
C VAL A 126 7.66 15.24 16.97
N LYS A 127 7.06 14.87 18.11
CA LYS A 127 7.59 13.83 18.99
C LYS A 127 7.14 12.45 18.52
N ASN A 128 8.04 11.47 18.54
CA ASN A 128 7.80 10.08 18.16
C ASN A 128 7.06 9.98 16.79
N PRO A 129 7.64 10.52 15.71
CA PRO A 129 6.94 10.61 14.43
C PRO A 129 6.67 9.25 13.82
N TRP A 130 5.46 9.06 13.31
CA TRP A 130 5.04 7.94 12.49
C TRP A 130 4.71 8.43 11.08
N VAL A 131 5.51 8.11 10.05
CA VAL A 131 5.32 8.65 8.70
C VAL A 131 4.61 7.63 7.82
N TYR A 132 3.47 8.00 7.25
CA TYR A 132 2.77 7.19 6.25
C TYR A 132 3.23 7.58 4.84
N ILE A 133 3.58 6.57 4.04
CA ILE A 133 4.02 6.74 2.64
C ILE A 133 3.27 5.74 1.77
N SER A 134 2.48 6.22 0.82
CA SER A 134 1.91 5.37 -0.23
C SER A 134 2.88 5.29 -1.41
N GLY A 135 3.35 4.10 -1.76
CA GLY A 135 4.26 3.89 -2.90
C GLY A 135 4.56 2.41 -3.18
N PRO A 136 5.11 2.05 -4.36
CA PRO A 136 5.75 2.95 -5.31
C PRO A 136 4.82 3.93 -6.02
N THR A 137 3.63 3.47 -6.44
CA THR A 137 2.57 4.34 -6.95
C THR A 137 1.85 5.04 -5.80
N ILE A 138 1.85 6.37 -5.84
CA ILE A 138 1.24 7.22 -4.82
C ILE A 138 -0.26 7.29 -5.03
N ASN A 139 -1.05 6.89 -4.04
CA ASN A 139 -2.49 7.16 -4.01
C ASN A 139 -2.75 8.51 -3.30
N PRO A 140 -3.47 9.49 -3.91
CA PRO A 140 -4.26 9.40 -5.15
C PRO A 140 -3.62 9.98 -6.41
N THR A 141 -2.40 10.51 -6.34
CA THR A 141 -1.82 11.28 -7.47
C THR A 141 -1.42 10.41 -8.67
N GLY A 142 -1.22 9.11 -8.46
CA GLY A 142 -0.73 8.16 -9.48
C GLY A 142 0.73 8.36 -9.87
N LEU A 143 1.45 9.28 -9.23
CA LEU A 143 2.89 9.46 -9.46
C LEU A 143 3.69 8.34 -8.81
N ILE A 144 4.92 8.13 -9.27
CA ILE A 144 5.80 7.07 -8.77
C ILE A 144 6.96 7.70 -8.00
N TYR A 145 7.26 7.21 -6.80
CA TYR A 145 8.53 7.49 -6.14
C TYR A 145 9.64 6.64 -6.75
N SER A 146 10.69 7.27 -7.28
CA SER A 146 11.88 6.51 -7.72
C SER A 146 12.64 5.92 -6.52
N ASN A 147 13.51 4.94 -6.77
CA ASN A 147 14.35 4.37 -5.72
C ASN A 147 15.18 5.44 -4.99
N LYS A 148 15.71 6.42 -5.73
CA LYS A 148 16.48 7.53 -5.15
C LYS A 148 15.64 8.47 -4.31
N GLN A 149 14.41 8.77 -4.75
CA GLN A 149 13.49 9.57 -3.95
C GLN A 149 13.13 8.86 -2.64
N MET A 150 12.90 7.55 -2.70
CA MET A 150 12.61 6.75 -1.51
C MET A 150 13.79 6.68 -0.54
N GLU A 151 15.02 6.54 -1.04
CA GLU A 151 16.24 6.63 -0.24
C GLU A 151 16.34 7.98 0.49
N ASN A 152 16.13 9.09 -0.21
CA ASN A 152 16.19 10.43 0.39
C ASN A 152 15.09 10.63 1.47
N ILE A 153 13.86 10.17 1.19
CA ILE A 153 12.73 10.24 2.13
C ILE A 153 13.02 9.42 3.39
N LEU A 154 13.49 8.19 3.24
CA LEU A 154 13.80 7.31 4.38
C LEU A 154 15.02 7.80 5.16
N THR A 155 16.01 8.38 4.48
CA THR A 155 17.14 9.05 5.13
C THR A 155 16.67 10.22 6.00
N ALA A 156 15.75 11.04 5.50
CA ALA A 156 15.14 12.12 6.28
C ALA A 156 14.38 11.57 7.51
N CYS A 157 13.58 10.52 7.33
CA CYS A 157 12.86 9.86 8.43
C CYS A 157 13.81 9.29 9.50
N ALA A 158 14.92 8.66 9.07
CA ALA A 158 15.91 8.06 9.96
C ALA A 158 16.61 9.08 10.86
N LYS A 159 16.86 10.32 10.36
CA LYS A 159 17.44 11.42 11.15
C LYS A 159 16.62 11.71 12.42
N PHE A 160 15.30 11.56 12.36
CA PHE A 160 14.38 11.85 13.46
C PHE A 160 13.91 10.60 14.22
N GLY A 161 14.44 9.42 13.91
CA GLY A 161 13.98 8.17 14.54
C GLY A 161 12.52 7.84 14.23
N ALA A 162 12.03 8.22 13.05
CA ALA A 162 10.63 8.03 12.69
C ALA A 162 10.29 6.55 12.46
N ARG A 163 9.08 6.15 12.82
CA ARG A 163 8.50 4.86 12.43
C ARG A 163 7.78 5.05 11.10
N VAL A 164 8.18 4.35 10.06
CA VAL A 164 7.65 4.55 8.71
C VAL A 164 6.71 3.40 8.34
N VAL A 165 5.51 3.72 7.88
CA VAL A 165 4.60 2.77 7.25
C VAL A 165 4.62 3.02 5.75
N ILE A 166 5.23 2.10 5.01
CA ILE A 166 5.19 2.10 3.54
C ILE A 166 4.00 1.25 3.11
N ASP A 167 3.01 1.88 2.51
CA ASP A 167 1.82 1.23 1.95
C ASP A 167 2.00 0.99 0.45
N THR A 168 2.15 -0.29 0.11
CA THR A 168 2.32 -0.81 -1.26
C THR A 168 1.04 -1.34 -1.89
N SER A 169 -0.13 -1.13 -1.26
CA SER A 169 -1.42 -1.65 -1.75
C SER A 169 -1.82 -1.14 -3.14
N PHE A 170 -1.34 0.05 -3.53
CA PHE A 170 -1.54 0.62 -4.86
C PHE A 170 -0.41 0.27 -5.85
N SER A 171 0.58 -0.52 -5.45
CA SER A 171 1.58 -1.02 -6.37
C SER A 171 0.94 -1.97 -7.39
N GLY A 172 1.49 -1.97 -8.61
CA GLY A 172 0.93 -2.71 -9.75
C GLY A 172 0.22 -1.81 -10.75
N LEU A 173 0.23 -0.50 -10.51
CA LEU A 173 -0.29 0.52 -11.42
C LEU A 173 0.85 1.33 -12.09
N GLU A 174 2.08 0.82 -12.04
CA GLU A 174 3.23 1.46 -12.67
C GLU A 174 3.17 1.24 -14.21
N PHE A 175 2.82 2.27 -14.98
CA PHE A 175 2.68 2.15 -16.45
C PHE A 175 4.01 1.85 -17.16
N ASP A 176 5.09 2.48 -16.72
CA ASP A 176 6.44 2.19 -17.23
C ASP A 176 7.06 1.01 -16.50
N PHE A 177 6.41 -0.16 -16.60
CA PHE A 177 6.73 -1.35 -15.81
C PHE A 177 8.22 -1.75 -15.90
N ASP A 178 8.84 -1.55 -17.06
CA ASP A 178 10.22 -1.94 -17.33
C ASP A 178 11.22 -0.76 -17.17
N GLY A 179 10.79 0.50 -17.31
CA GLY A 179 11.68 1.67 -17.30
C GLY A 179 11.78 2.44 -15.99
N TRP A 180 10.84 2.28 -15.05
CA TRP A 180 10.89 3.04 -13.78
C TRP A 180 11.97 2.57 -12.79
N GLY A 181 12.57 1.41 -13.06
CA GLY A 181 13.76 0.90 -12.36
C GLY A 181 13.51 0.17 -11.04
N GLY A 182 12.27 0.11 -10.55
CA GLY A 182 11.94 -0.61 -9.32
C GLY A 182 12.45 0.09 -8.05
N TRP A 183 12.13 -0.51 -6.91
CA TRP A 183 12.79 -0.22 -5.64
C TRP A 183 13.78 -1.32 -5.28
N ASN A 184 14.85 -0.92 -4.60
CA ASN A 184 15.78 -1.80 -3.93
C ASN A 184 16.05 -1.24 -2.52
N LEU A 185 15.09 -1.44 -1.63
CA LEU A 185 15.17 -0.90 -0.27
C LEU A 185 16.30 -1.53 0.55
N GLU A 186 16.66 -2.78 0.29
CA GLU A 186 17.73 -3.56 0.93
C GLU A 186 19.10 -2.94 0.65
N GLY A 187 19.26 -2.22 -0.46
CA GLY A 187 20.49 -1.51 -0.79
C GLY A 187 20.86 -0.39 0.22
N PHE A 188 19.88 0.13 0.97
CA PHE A 188 20.10 1.27 1.86
C PHE A 188 19.41 1.18 3.24
N LEU A 189 18.27 0.49 3.40
CA LEU A 189 17.59 0.35 4.69
C LEU A 189 18.47 -0.22 5.80
N PRO A 190 19.25 -1.31 5.60
CA PRO A 190 20.13 -1.83 6.65
C PRO A 190 21.17 -0.80 7.13
N LYS A 191 21.68 0.03 6.21
CA LYS A 191 22.62 1.12 6.55
C LYS A 191 21.94 2.20 7.37
N LEU A 192 20.70 2.57 7.03
CA LEU A 192 19.92 3.56 7.78
C LEU A 192 19.57 3.06 9.19
N SER A 193 19.18 1.79 9.31
CA SER A 193 18.87 1.17 10.61
C SER A 193 20.11 1.01 11.51
N SER A 194 21.28 0.80 10.93
CA SER A 194 22.53 0.57 11.69
C SER A 194 23.27 1.85 12.08
N SER A 195 23.19 2.89 11.24
CA SER A 195 23.92 4.16 11.46
C SER A 195 23.04 5.29 12.01
N GLY A 196 21.72 5.11 11.97
CA GLY A 196 20.74 6.10 12.36
C GLY A 196 20.27 6.01 13.81
N ASN A 197 19.17 6.70 14.09
CA ASN A 197 18.50 6.64 15.38
C ASN A 197 17.90 5.23 15.60
N PRO A 198 18.12 4.57 16.75
CA PRO A 198 17.66 3.21 17.00
C PRO A 198 16.13 3.07 17.03
N ALA A 199 15.39 4.16 17.19
CA ALA A 199 13.93 4.17 17.09
C ALA A 199 13.41 4.12 15.64
N PHE A 200 14.27 4.40 14.65
CA PHE A 200 13.90 4.34 13.25
C PHE A 200 13.53 2.91 12.85
N CYS A 201 12.36 2.75 12.26
CA CYS A 201 11.95 1.46 11.71
C CYS A 201 11.03 1.64 10.51
N VAL A 202 10.94 0.60 9.70
CA VAL A 202 10.08 0.59 8.51
C VAL A 202 9.21 -0.65 8.54
N SER A 203 7.90 -0.44 8.43
CA SER A 203 6.88 -1.46 8.26
C SER A 203 6.40 -1.43 6.82
N LEU A 204 6.32 -2.59 6.17
CA LEU A 204 5.79 -2.70 4.81
C LEU A 204 4.36 -3.24 4.87
N LEU A 205 3.38 -2.38 4.63
CA LEU A 205 1.98 -2.74 4.47
C LEU A 205 1.72 -3.00 2.98
N GLY A 206 1.01 -4.07 2.65
CA GLY A 206 0.73 -4.38 1.25
C GLY A 206 -0.54 -5.19 1.05
N GLY A 207 -1.17 -4.97 -0.10
CA GLY A 207 -2.28 -5.76 -0.62
C GLY A 207 -1.88 -6.42 -1.94
N LEU A 208 -2.39 -7.62 -2.21
CA LEU A 208 -2.03 -8.37 -3.41
C LEU A 208 -3.01 -8.17 -4.58
N SER A 209 -4.17 -7.58 -4.33
CA SER A 209 -5.31 -7.55 -5.25
C SER A 209 -4.99 -6.94 -6.62
N LEU A 210 -4.23 -5.84 -6.67
CA LEU A 210 -3.84 -5.21 -7.94
C LEU A 210 -2.75 -5.99 -8.67
N LYS A 211 -1.71 -6.45 -7.95
CA LYS A 211 -0.59 -7.20 -8.55
C LYS A 211 -0.96 -8.61 -9.00
N LEU A 212 -2.05 -9.18 -8.46
CA LEU A 212 -2.58 -10.50 -8.84
C LEU A 212 -3.90 -10.44 -9.62
N LEU A 213 -4.44 -9.23 -9.88
CA LEU A 213 -5.73 -9.03 -10.53
C LEU A 213 -6.88 -9.79 -9.84
N SER A 214 -6.74 -9.99 -8.53
CA SER A 214 -7.64 -10.78 -7.68
C SER A 214 -8.59 -9.87 -6.91
N GLY A 215 -9.17 -8.85 -7.55
CA GLY A 215 -10.00 -7.83 -6.88
C GLY A 215 -11.18 -8.35 -6.05
N ALA A 216 -11.58 -9.62 -6.22
CA ALA A 216 -12.59 -10.29 -5.41
C ALA A 216 -12.04 -11.01 -4.15
N VAL A 217 -10.72 -11.18 -4.05
CA VAL A 217 -10.03 -11.83 -2.93
C VAL A 217 -9.15 -10.79 -2.27
N GLU A 218 -9.59 -10.29 -1.11
CA GLU A 218 -8.79 -9.40 -0.30
C GLU A 218 -7.73 -10.21 0.46
N PHE A 219 -6.47 -9.85 0.28
CA PHE A 219 -5.37 -10.44 1.01
C PHE A 219 -4.32 -9.36 1.29
N GLY A 220 -4.25 -8.96 2.56
CA GLY A 220 -3.29 -8.00 3.08
C GLY A 220 -2.18 -8.68 3.86
N PHE A 221 -1.01 -8.05 3.85
CA PHE A 221 0.12 -8.40 4.72
C PHE A 221 0.75 -7.16 5.33
N VAL A 222 1.38 -7.34 6.49
CA VAL A 222 2.37 -6.39 7.01
C VAL A 222 3.66 -7.14 7.32
N ALA A 223 4.80 -6.59 6.91
CA ALA A 223 6.13 -7.02 7.31
C ALA A 223 6.67 -6.06 8.38
N LEU A 224 7.08 -6.61 9.52
CA LEU A 224 7.59 -5.87 10.68
C LEU A 224 8.97 -6.40 11.06
N ASN A 225 9.96 -5.51 11.21
CA ASN A 225 11.35 -5.90 11.51
C ASN A 225 11.80 -5.51 12.92
N GLN A 226 10.91 -4.97 13.76
CA GLN A 226 11.24 -4.51 15.11
C GLN A 226 10.49 -5.32 16.18
N PRO A 227 11.18 -6.03 17.08
CA PRO A 227 10.55 -6.88 18.10
C PRO A 227 9.48 -6.17 18.94
N PHE A 228 9.78 -4.97 19.45
CA PHE A 228 8.82 -4.19 20.24
C PHE A 228 7.52 -3.89 19.47
N LEU A 229 7.64 -3.57 18.18
CA LEU A 229 6.49 -3.29 17.32
C LEU A 229 5.69 -4.55 17.02
N ILE A 230 6.37 -5.69 16.84
CA ILE A 230 5.76 -7.01 16.67
C ILE A 230 4.94 -7.37 17.90
N ASP A 231 5.53 -7.27 19.09
CA ASP A 231 4.86 -7.57 20.37
C ASP A 231 3.64 -6.67 20.58
N THR A 232 3.82 -5.36 20.35
CA THR A 232 2.72 -4.39 20.46
C THR A 232 1.60 -4.71 19.47
N PHE A 233 1.93 -5.07 18.22
CA PHE A 233 0.95 -5.40 17.19
C PHE A 233 0.13 -6.66 17.54
N HIS A 234 0.79 -7.65 18.17
CA HIS A 234 0.14 -8.87 18.65
C HIS A 234 -0.70 -8.65 19.92
N SER A 235 -0.39 -7.65 20.74
CA SER A 235 -1.15 -7.34 21.95
C SER A 235 -2.60 -6.90 21.66
N TYR A 236 -2.86 -6.33 20.48
CA TYR A 236 -4.20 -5.93 20.06
C TYR A 236 -5.00 -7.12 19.51
N PRO A 237 -6.19 -7.44 20.03
CA PRO A 237 -7.05 -8.47 19.45
C PRO A 237 -7.73 -7.97 18.15
N GLY A 238 -8.49 -8.84 17.48
CA GLY A 238 -9.44 -8.41 16.44
C GLY A 238 -8.86 -8.30 15.02
N LEU A 239 -7.84 -9.08 14.67
CA LEU A 239 -7.43 -9.24 13.27
C LEU A 239 -8.07 -10.49 12.68
N SER A 240 -8.93 -10.31 11.67
CA SER A 240 -9.44 -11.40 10.85
C SER A 240 -8.29 -12.04 10.08
N LYS A 241 -8.23 -13.38 10.10
CA LYS A 241 -7.17 -14.13 9.42
C LYS A 241 -7.71 -14.62 8.08
N PRO A 242 -6.89 -14.60 7.01
CA PRO A 242 -7.33 -15.12 5.73
C PRO A 242 -7.77 -16.58 5.84
N HIS A 243 -8.87 -16.90 5.18
CA HIS A 243 -9.41 -18.26 5.12
C HIS A 243 -8.44 -19.19 4.36
N SER A 244 -8.52 -20.50 4.58
CA SER A 244 -7.66 -21.48 3.91
C SER A 244 -7.80 -21.43 2.38
N THR A 245 -9.02 -21.21 1.88
CA THR A 245 -9.32 -21.06 0.45
C THR A 245 -8.67 -19.81 -0.16
N GLU A 246 -8.61 -18.70 0.58
CA GLU A 246 -7.95 -17.47 0.15
C GLU A 246 -6.44 -17.68 0.09
N LYS A 247 -5.86 -18.24 1.16
CA LYS A 247 -4.43 -18.58 1.21
C LYS A 247 -4.02 -19.49 0.06
N TYR A 248 -4.80 -20.52 -0.22
CA TYR A 248 -4.57 -21.44 -1.33
C TYR A 248 -4.58 -20.72 -2.68
N ALA A 249 -5.63 -19.91 -2.94
CA ALA A 249 -5.75 -19.15 -4.18
C ALA A 249 -4.57 -18.18 -4.36
N ILE A 250 -4.20 -17.46 -3.31
CA ILE A 250 -3.09 -16.51 -3.31
C ILE A 250 -1.75 -17.22 -3.55
N LYS A 251 -1.49 -18.34 -2.86
CA LYS A 251 -0.28 -19.12 -3.08
C LYS A 251 -0.15 -19.57 -4.54
N LYS A 252 -1.26 -20.07 -5.10
CA LYS A 252 -1.30 -20.52 -6.49
C LYS A 252 -1.08 -19.37 -7.48
N LEU A 253 -1.70 -18.21 -7.24
CA LEU A 253 -1.52 -17.02 -8.07
C LEU A 253 -0.09 -16.48 -8.02
N LEU A 254 0.53 -16.48 -6.84
CA LEU A 254 1.95 -16.13 -6.68
C LEU A 254 2.84 -17.10 -7.46
N ALA A 255 2.58 -18.42 -7.39
CA ALA A 255 3.33 -19.40 -8.17
C ALA A 255 3.16 -19.20 -9.70
N LEU A 256 1.95 -18.90 -10.17
CA LEU A 256 1.67 -18.61 -11.59
C LEU A 256 2.32 -17.30 -12.07
N ARG A 257 2.56 -16.35 -11.17
CA ARG A 257 3.23 -15.08 -11.48
C ARG A 257 4.70 -15.26 -11.83
N GLU A 258 5.37 -16.19 -11.16
CA GLU A 258 6.80 -16.46 -11.37
C GLU A 258 7.07 -17.30 -12.63
N GLN A 259 6.03 -17.85 -13.28
CA GLN A 259 6.16 -18.62 -14.51
C GLN A 259 6.24 -17.70 -15.75
N LYS A 260 7.10 -18.06 -16.71
CA LYS A 260 7.20 -17.38 -18.02
C LYS A 260 5.90 -17.58 -18.80
N GLY A 261 5.33 -16.50 -19.36
CA GLY A 261 3.99 -16.57 -19.98
C GLY A 261 2.85 -16.58 -18.96
N GLY A 262 3.16 -16.40 -17.68
CA GLY A 262 2.22 -16.54 -16.56
C GLY A 262 1.44 -15.27 -16.24
N MET A 263 1.08 -15.11 -14.96
CA MET A 263 0.24 -13.99 -14.49
C MET A 263 0.87 -12.62 -14.72
N LEU A 264 2.20 -12.52 -14.77
CA LEU A 264 2.90 -11.25 -14.97
C LEU A 264 2.60 -10.60 -16.33
N ASP A 265 2.53 -11.40 -17.40
CA ASP A 265 2.26 -10.89 -18.74
C ASP A 265 0.82 -10.38 -18.87
N ILE A 266 -0.11 -11.06 -18.20
CA ILE A 266 -1.51 -10.62 -18.10
C ILE A 266 -1.62 -9.29 -17.34
N VAL A 267 -0.89 -9.16 -16.22
CA VAL A 267 -0.81 -7.91 -15.46
C VAL A 267 -0.27 -6.78 -16.34
N LYS A 268 0.82 -7.00 -17.07
CA LYS A 268 1.40 -6.02 -18.00
C LYS A 268 0.38 -5.56 -19.04
N GLU A 269 -0.39 -6.48 -19.62
CA GLU A 269 -1.40 -6.13 -20.63
C GLU A 269 -2.56 -5.31 -20.04
N GLN A 270 -3.03 -5.64 -18.83
CA GLN A 270 -4.03 -4.84 -18.15
C GLN A 270 -3.53 -3.44 -17.79
N ILE A 271 -2.28 -3.32 -17.35
CA ILE A 271 -1.63 -2.03 -17.09
C ILE A 271 -1.59 -1.17 -18.35
N ARG A 272 -1.24 -1.74 -19.52
CA ARG A 272 -1.28 -1.03 -20.81
C ARG A 272 -2.68 -0.51 -21.14
N ASN A 273 -3.72 -1.31 -20.89
CA ASN A 273 -5.11 -0.87 -21.07
C ASN A 273 -5.45 0.34 -20.17
N LEU A 274 -4.99 0.34 -18.92
CA LEU A 274 -5.16 1.48 -18.01
C LEU A 274 -4.35 2.71 -18.46
N GLU A 275 -3.15 2.52 -19.00
CA GLU A 275 -2.33 3.59 -19.55
C GLU A 275 -3.06 4.28 -20.73
N VAL A 276 -3.61 3.50 -21.67
CA VAL A 276 -4.39 4.02 -22.80
C VAL A 276 -5.62 4.81 -22.31
N ARG A 277 -6.35 4.27 -21.32
CA ARG A 277 -7.49 4.99 -20.71
C ARG A 277 -7.07 6.29 -20.07
N THR A 278 -5.93 6.30 -19.38
CA THR A 278 -5.38 7.50 -18.73
C THR A 278 -4.98 8.56 -19.75
N LYS A 279 -4.34 8.16 -20.86
CA LYS A 279 -3.99 9.09 -21.96
C LYS A 279 -5.24 9.75 -22.55
N ARG A 280 -6.27 8.96 -22.85
CA ARG A 280 -7.56 9.48 -23.35
C ARG A 280 -8.24 10.41 -22.34
N LEU A 281 -8.24 10.05 -21.06
CA LEU A 281 -8.81 10.91 -20.02
C LEU A 281 -8.09 12.27 -19.97
N LYS A 282 -6.75 12.26 -20.01
CA LYS A 282 -5.94 13.49 -20.03
C LYS A 282 -6.24 14.35 -21.27
N GLU A 283 -6.36 13.76 -22.45
CA GLU A 283 -6.71 14.46 -23.68
C GLU A 283 -8.07 15.16 -23.58
N VAL A 284 -9.09 14.48 -23.03
CA VAL A 284 -10.43 15.04 -22.84
C VAL A 284 -10.44 16.14 -21.78
N THR A 285 -9.74 15.95 -20.66
CA THR A 285 -9.70 16.97 -19.59
C THR A 285 -8.93 18.22 -19.99
N SER A 286 -7.88 18.08 -20.80
CA SER A 286 -7.09 19.22 -21.30
C SER A 286 -7.81 20.00 -22.40
N SER A 287 -8.73 19.36 -23.14
CA SER A 287 -9.50 19.97 -24.23
C SER A 287 -10.85 20.56 -23.79
N SER A 288 -11.31 20.32 -22.56
CA SER A 288 -12.56 20.88 -22.02
C SER A 288 -12.53 21.08 -20.50
N PRO A 289 -11.98 22.23 -20.01
CA PRO A 289 -11.89 22.55 -18.58
C PRO A 289 -13.26 22.62 -17.87
N SER A 290 -14.34 22.89 -18.62
CA SER A 290 -15.71 23.06 -18.10
C SER A 290 -16.37 21.76 -17.62
N ILE A 291 -15.87 20.60 -18.06
CA ILE A 291 -16.38 19.28 -17.62
C ILE A 291 -15.92 18.97 -16.19
N LEU A 292 -14.75 19.49 -15.78
CA LEU A 292 -14.23 19.35 -14.42
C LEU A 292 -15.11 20.09 -13.40
N MET A 293 -15.57 21.30 -13.72
CA MET A 293 -16.45 22.08 -12.84
C MET A 293 -17.82 21.42 -12.68
N ARG A 294 -18.38 20.83 -13.74
CA ARG A 294 -19.68 20.14 -13.63
C ARG A 294 -19.60 18.84 -12.84
N SER A 295 -18.52 18.05 -12.92
CA SER A 295 -18.41 16.82 -12.13
C SER A 295 -18.11 17.09 -10.65
N LEU A 296 -17.33 18.12 -10.32
CA LEU A 296 -17.04 18.55 -8.94
C LEU A 296 -18.25 19.22 -8.26
N ILE A 297 -19.07 19.98 -9.00
CA ILE A 297 -20.30 20.59 -8.48
C ILE A 297 -21.41 19.54 -8.28
N LEU A 298 -21.48 18.50 -9.13
CA LEU A 298 -22.44 17.41 -8.97
C LEU A 298 -22.08 16.44 -7.82
N SER A 299 -20.79 16.24 -7.48
CA SER A 299 -20.43 15.39 -6.33
C SER A 299 -20.62 16.09 -4.97
N THR A 300 -20.57 17.42 -4.94
CA THR A 300 -20.80 18.21 -3.71
C THR A 300 -22.28 18.52 -3.45
N THR A 301 -23.16 18.46 -4.47
CA THR A 301 -24.60 18.74 -4.30
C THR A 301 -25.47 17.49 -4.07
N TYR A 302 -24.97 16.29 -4.32
CA TYR A 302 -25.73 15.06 -4.08
C TYR A 302 -25.71 14.53 -2.64
N ASN A 303 -25.03 15.21 -1.71
CA ASN A 303 -24.86 14.75 -0.32
C ASN A 303 -25.66 15.54 0.75
N LEU A 304 -26.65 16.34 0.34
CA LEU A 304 -27.56 17.02 1.28
C LEU A 304 -29.06 16.84 0.98
N ALA A 305 -29.45 16.11 -0.07
CA ALA A 305 -30.86 16.01 -0.49
C ALA A 305 -31.47 14.60 -0.44
N SER A 306 -30.73 13.54 -0.09
CA SER A 306 -31.24 12.16 -0.10
C SER A 306 -31.46 11.53 1.28
N LEU A 307 -31.47 12.32 2.35
CA LEU A 307 -31.79 11.84 3.72
C LEU A 307 -33.10 12.37 4.30
N ILE A 308 -33.98 12.95 3.47
CA ILE A 308 -35.36 13.26 3.84
C ILE A 308 -36.27 12.85 2.69
N LYS A 309 -37.08 11.80 2.91
CA LYS A 309 -38.16 11.20 2.09
C LYS A 309 -37.82 9.84 1.45
N ALA A 310 -37.99 8.77 2.22
CA ALA A 310 -39.14 7.85 2.12
C ALA A 310 -39.02 6.82 3.25
#